data_AF-A0A931SYC9-F1
#
_entry.id   AF-A0A931SYC9-F1
#
_cell.length_a   1.000
_cell.length_b   1.000
_cell.length_c   1.000
_cell.angle_alpha   90.00
_cell.angle_beta   90.00
_cell.angle_gamma   90.00
#
_symmetry.space_group_name_H-M   'P 1'
#
loop_
_entity.id
_entity.type
_entity.pdbx_description
1 polymer ?
#
loop_
_entity_poly.entity_id
_entity_poly.type
_entity_poly.pdbx_seq_one_letter_code
_entity_poly.pdbx_strand_id
1 'polypeptide(L)' 'MNILIKIAVLLLLALYIAFTFVIFVQVRTMNKVVSQPTSSKTLIVLALLQVILSFSLFLIALDIL' A
#
# COMPACT_ATOMS: atom_id res chain seq x y z
N MET A 1 24.46 -9.59 3.70
CA MET A 1 23.32 -9.45 4.66
C MET A 1 22.94 -10.83 5.15
N ASN A 2 22.74 -11.01 6.47
CA ASN A 2 22.43 -12.32 7.04
C ASN A 2 21.03 -12.81 6.60
N ILE A 3 20.84 -14.11 6.37
CA ILE A 3 19.59 -14.66 5.80
C ILE A 3 18.37 -14.32 6.66
N LEU A 4 18.54 -14.29 7.99
CA LEU A 4 17.51 -13.92 8.96
C LEU A 4 17.03 -12.48 8.78
N ILE A 5 17.95 -11.56 8.45
CA ILE A 5 17.61 -10.15 8.21
C ILE A 5 16.79 -10.03 6.93
N LYS A 6 17.13 -10.80 5.89
CA LYS A 6 16.39 -10.82 4.63
C LYS A 6 14.93 -11.23 4.83
N ILE A 7 14.73 -12.33 5.56
CA ILE A 7 13.40 -12.86 5.89
C ILE A 7 12.60 -11.85 6.72
N ALA A 8 13.22 -11.21 7.72
CA ALA A 8 12.55 -10.22 8.56
C ALA A 8 12.08 -8.99 7.76
N VAL A 9 12.90 -8.51 6.81
CA VAL A 9 12.56 -7.38 5.94
C VAL A 9 11.41 -7.75 4.99
N LEU A 10 11.43 -8.95 4.40
CA LEU A 10 10.34 -9.41 3.53
C LEU A 10 9.01 -9.53 4.29
N LEU A 11 9.05 -10.02 5.53
CA LEU A 11 7.87 -10.15 6.38
C LEU A 11 7.29 -8.78 6.75
N LEU A 12 8.16 -7.81 7.05
CA LEU A 12 7.75 -6.43 7.33
C LEU A 12 7.13 -5.75 6.10
N LEU A 13 7.68 -5.98 4.90
CA LEU A 13 7.10 -5.45 3.67
C LEU A 13 5.77 -6.13 3.29
N ALA A 14 5.61 -7.42 3.59
CA ALA A 14 4.33 -8.10 3.43
C ALA A 14 3.24 -7.51 4.34
N LEU A 15 3.58 -7.22 5.60
CA LEU A 15 2.72 -6.49 6.54
C LEU A 15 2.39 -5.09 6.03
N TYR A 16 3.37 -4.38 5.46
CA TYR A 16 3.17 -3.07 4.88
C TYR A 16 2.16 -3.09 3.72
N ILE A 17 2.23 -4.07 2.81
CA ILE A 17 1.24 -4.23 1.73
C ILE A 17 -0.17 -4.45 2.29
N ALA A 18 -0.30 -5.35 3.28
CA ALA A 18 -1.59 -5.62 3.91
C ALA A 18 -2.17 -4.35 4.55
N PHE A 19 -1.33 -3.56 5.22
CA PHE A 19 -1.72 -2.28 5.81
C PHE A 19 -2.13 -1.24 4.75
N THR A 20 -1.40 -1.13 3.65
CA THR A 20 -1.76 -0.24 2.52
C THR A 20 -3.14 -0.61 1.95
N PHE A 21 -3.47 -1.91 1.88
CA PHE A 21 -4.79 -2.34 1.43
C PHE A 21 -5.91 -1.90 2.39
N VAL A 22 -5.68 -1.98 3.71
CA VAL A 22 -6.62 -1.48 4.72
C VAL A 22 -6.84 0.02 4.56
N ILE A 23 -5.78 0.80 4.37
CA ILE A 23 -5.88 2.25 4.11
C ILE A 23 -6.70 2.51 2.85
N PHE A 24 -6.47 1.77 1.77
CA PHE A 24 -7.23 1.93 0.53
C PHE A 24 -8.73 1.68 0.75
N VAL A 25 -9.09 0.63 1.49
CA VAL A 25 -10.49 0.33 1.84
C VAL A 25 -11.10 1.44 2.69
N GLN A 26 -10.36 1.98 3.67
CA GLN A 26 -10.82 3.10 4.48
C GLN A 26 -11.03 4.37 3.64
N VAL A 27 -10.07 4.75 2.79
CA VAL A 27 -10.20 5.91 1.89
C VAL A 27 -11.41 5.74 0.97
N ARG A 28 -11.60 4.55 0.38
CA ARG A 28 -12.78 4.26 -0.45
C ARG A 28 -14.09 4.39 0.34
N THR A 29 -14.11 3.94 1.59
CA THR A 29 -15.30 3.99 2.45
C THR A 29 -15.61 5.42 2.88
N MET A 30 -14.61 6.17 3.32
CA MET A 30 -14.76 7.59 3.68
C MET A 30 -15.20 8.43 2.48
N ASN A 31 -14.66 8.17 1.29
CA ASN A 31 -15.07 8.86 0.07
C ASN A 31 -16.51 8.56 -0.37
N LYS A 32 -17.09 7.42 0.05
CA LYS A 32 -18.51 7.14 -0.16
C LYS A 32 -19.40 7.91 0.82
N VAL A 33 -18.92 8.11 2.05
CA VAL A 33 -19.66 8.80 3.13
C VAL A 33 -19.61 10.31 2.95
N VAL A 34 -18.45 10.85 2.58
CA VAL A 34 -18.23 12.29 2.36
C VAL A 34 -18.48 12.59 0.89
N SER A 35 -19.70 13.04 0.55
CA SER A 35 -20.15 13.35 -0.81
C SER A 35 -19.52 14.64 -1.39
N GLN A 36 -18.19 14.75 -1.36
CA GLN A 36 -17.44 15.86 -1.96
C GLN A 36 -16.88 15.44 -3.34
N PRO A 37 -17.45 15.95 -4.45
CA PRO A 37 -17.21 15.40 -5.79
C PRO A 37 -15.78 15.59 -6.33
N THR A 38 -15.08 16.65 -5.91
CA THR A 38 -13.75 17.00 -6.44
C THR A 38 -12.61 16.40 -5.62
N SER A 39 -12.69 16.44 -4.29
CA SER A 39 -11.67 15.87 -3.38
C SER A 39 -11.65 14.34 -3.43
N SER A 40 -12.83 13.73 -3.62
CA SER A 40 -13.01 12.27 -3.60
C SER A 40 -12.29 11.54 -4.74
N LYS A 41 -12.27 12.11 -5.95
CA LYS A 41 -11.59 11.50 -7.10
C LYS A 41 -10.06 11.51 -6.94
N THR A 42 -9.49 12.62 -6.52
CA THR A 42 -8.04 12.77 -6.33
C THR A 42 -7.53 11.85 -5.22
N LEU A 43 -8.26 11.75 -4.11
CA LEU A 43 -7.93 10.84 -3.00
C LEU A 43 -8.00 9.37 -3.42
N ILE A 44 -8.98 8.97 -4.23
CA ILE A 44 -9.06 7.59 -4.75
C ILE A 44 -7.87 7.28 -5.65
N VAL A 45 -7.52 8.18 -6.58
CA VAL A 45 -6.38 8.00 -7.49
C VAL A 45 -5.08 7.90 -6.70
N LEU A 46 -4.87 8.78 -5.70
CA LEU A 46 -3.69 8.75 -4.84
C LEU A 46 -3.60 7.45 -4.04
N ALA A 47 -4.71 7.00 -3.45
CA ALA A 47 -4.75 5.74 -2.70
C ALA A 47 -4.47 4.53 -3.61
N LEU A 48 -4.96 4.55 -4.85
CA LEU A 48 -4.73 3.49 -5.83
C LEU A 48 -3.26 3.46 -6.29
N LEU A 49 -2.66 4.63 -6.53
CA LEU A 49 -1.22 4.78 -6.79
C LEU A 49 -0.38 4.25 -5.62
N GLN A 50 -0.78 4.51 -4.38
CA GLN A 50 -0.09 4.04 -3.19
C GLN A 50 -0.10 2.50 -3.08
N VAL A 51 -1.22 1.85 -3.43
CA VAL A 51 -1.29 0.38 -3.50
C VAL A 51 -0.32 -0.15 -4.55
N ILE A 52 -0.32 0.42 -5.76
CA ILE A 52 0.57 0.01 -6.85
C ILE A 52 2.04 0.18 -6.44
N LEU A 53 2.41 1.33 -5.90
CA LEU A 53 3.77 1.61 -5.43
C LEU A 53 4.22 0.64 -4.33
N SER A 54 3.32 0.32 -3.39
CA SER A 54 3.61 -0.63 -2.31
C SER A 54 3.86 -2.05 -2.83
N PHE A 55 3.10 -2.48 -3.85
CA PHE A 55 3.31 -3.74 -4.53
C PHE A 55 4.64 -3.77 -5.30
N SER A 56 4.95 -2.69 -6.04
CA SER A 56 6.21 -2.57 -6.77
C SER A 56 7.42 -2.59 -5.84
N LEU A 57 7.35 -1.90 -4.70
CA LEU A 57 8.40 -1.91 -3.67
C LEU A 57 8.67 -3.32 -3.12
N PHE A 58 7.61 -4.10 -2.89
CA PHE A 58 7.76 -5.48 -2.45
C PHE A 58 8.39 -6.38 -3.50
N LEU A 59 7.99 -6.26 -4.78
CA LEU A 59 8.58 -7.04 -5.86
C LEU A 59 10.06 -6.72 -6.07
N ILE A 60 10.43 -5.44 -6.00
CA ILE A 60 11.83 -5.01 -6.06
C ILE A 60 12.61 -5.57 -4.86
N ALA A 61 12.03 -5.50 -3.66
CA ALA A 61 12.65 -6.07 -2.47
C ALA A 61 12.73 -7.60 -2.51
N LEU A 62 11.85 -8.30 -3.23
CA LEU A 62 11.94 -9.74 -3.42
C LEU A 62 13.10 -10.13 -4.35
N ASP A 63 13.38 -9.31 -5.35
CA ASP A 63 14.45 -9.55 -6.34
C ASP A 63 15.84 -9.19 -5.80
N ILE A 64 15.96 -8.05 -5.12
CA ILE A 64 17.26 -7.54 -4.62
C ILE A 64 17.78 -8.32 -3.41
N LEU A 65 16.87 -8.84 -2.58
CA LEU A 65 17.18 -9.32 -1.24
C LEU A 65 17.39 -10.83 -1.21
#